data_AF-A0A9E5CUH8-F1
#
_entry.id   AF-A0A9E5CUH8-F1
#
_cell.length_a   1.000
_cell.length_b   1.000
_cell.length_c   1.000
_cell.angle_alpha   90.00
_cell.angle_beta   90.00
_cell.angle_gamma   90.00
#
_symmetry.space_group_name_H-M   'P 1'
#
loop_
_entity.id
_entity.type
_entity.pdbx_description
1 polymer ?
#
loop_
_entity_poly.entity_id
_entity_poly.type
_entity_poly.pdbx_seq_one_letter_code
_entity_poly.pdbx_strand_id
1 'polypeptide(L)'
;MRGGADVATHASSLVENLAIPNEAVKAWVAERAAWTGVAAVEVIDAADDDRLLKEAIAAGELIDLGNGTYYAHSHPKDTARTEERTFVGTDDPNDKGRFNNWRPASELRAEVMERMKDASLGKTMYVIPYLMANSPGSTLAKWGIGVELTDSRYVALSMIRMARVGQ
;
A
#
# COMPACT_ATOMS: atom_id res chain seq x y z
N MET A 1 1.14 -18.74 -21.35
CA MET A 1 0.60 -19.26 -20.08
C MET A 1 1.78 -19.67 -19.19
N ARG A 2 2.28 -18.79 -18.31
CA ARG A 2 3.18 -19.23 -17.23
C ARG A 2 2.28 -19.84 -16.15
N GLY A 3 2.53 -21.09 -15.78
CA GLY A 3 1.68 -21.84 -14.86
C GLY A 3 1.69 -21.20 -13.46
N GLY A 4 0.57 -21.32 -12.72
CA GLY A 4 0.41 -20.69 -11.41
C GLY A 4 1.49 -21.04 -10.36
N ALA A 5 2.17 -22.18 -10.50
CA ALA A 5 3.31 -22.55 -9.67
C ALA A 5 4.57 -21.68 -9.91
N ASP A 6 4.77 -21.20 -11.14
CA ASP A 6 5.93 -20.39 -11.54
C ASP A 6 5.79 -18.94 -11.02
N VAL A 7 4.55 -18.42 -11.02
CA VAL A 7 4.21 -17.10 -10.47
C VAL A 7 4.36 -17.06 -8.94
N ALA A 8 3.86 -18.09 -8.25
CA ALA A 8 3.98 -18.18 -6.78
C ALA A 8 5.44 -18.33 -6.33
N THR A 9 6.24 -19.09 -7.08
CA THR A 9 7.67 -19.28 -6.82
C THR A 9 8.44 -17.97 -7.02
N HIS A 10 8.15 -17.24 -8.10
CA HIS A 10 8.74 -15.93 -8.35
C HIS A 10 8.40 -14.92 -7.24
N ALA A 11 7.13 -14.79 -6.86
CA ALA A 11 6.74 -13.85 -5.81
C ALA A 11 7.34 -14.19 -4.44
N SER A 12 7.47 -15.48 -4.11
CA SER A 12 8.15 -15.93 -2.88
C SER A 12 9.62 -15.51 -2.88
N SER A 13 10.30 -15.59 -4.02
CA SER A 13 11.69 -15.13 -4.14
C SER A 13 11.85 -13.61 -3.99
N LEU A 14 10.82 -12.82 -4.33
CA LEU A 14 10.85 -11.37 -4.15
C LEU A 14 10.84 -10.96 -2.67
N VAL A 15 10.27 -11.78 -1.79
CA VAL A 15 10.14 -11.45 -0.36
C VAL A 15 11.12 -12.18 0.55
N GLU A 16 11.82 -13.19 0.05
CA GLU A 16 12.63 -14.10 0.87
C GLU A 16 13.67 -13.38 1.74
N ASN A 17 14.34 -12.39 1.17
CA ASN A 17 15.42 -11.62 1.83
C ASN A 17 14.94 -10.29 2.44
N LEU A 18 13.64 -10.00 2.43
CA LEU A 18 13.12 -8.77 3.00
C LEU A 18 13.11 -8.85 4.53
N ALA A 19 13.44 -7.73 5.17
CA ALA A 19 13.45 -7.58 6.63
C ALA A 19 12.02 -7.46 7.21
N ILE A 20 11.18 -8.47 6.96
CA ILE A 20 9.82 -8.58 7.49
C ILE A 20 9.84 -9.67 8.57
N PRO A 21 9.94 -9.32 9.87
CA PRO A 21 10.13 -10.31 10.93
C PRO A 21 8.87 -11.15 11.20
N ASN A 22 7.70 -10.67 10.81
CA ASN A 22 6.44 -11.38 11.00
C ASN A 22 6.13 -12.26 9.78
N GLU A 23 6.22 -13.58 9.95
CA GLU A 23 5.99 -14.55 8.87
C GLU A 23 4.59 -14.49 8.27
N ALA A 24 3.55 -14.15 9.05
CA ALA A 24 2.20 -14.00 8.52
C ALA A 24 2.09 -12.78 7.59
N VAL A 25 2.75 -11.67 7.95
CA VAL A 25 2.85 -10.50 7.08
C VAL A 25 3.66 -10.83 5.83
N LYS A 26 4.80 -11.51 5.98
CA LYS A 26 5.65 -11.91 4.85
C LYS A 26 4.89 -12.78 3.85
N ALA A 27 4.15 -13.78 4.34
CA ALA A 27 3.30 -14.64 3.51
C ALA A 27 2.18 -13.84 2.82
N TRP A 28 1.55 -12.91 3.53
CA TRP A 28 0.53 -12.03 2.95
C TRP A 28 1.11 -11.12 1.85
N VAL A 29 2.29 -10.52 2.06
CA VAL A 29 2.97 -9.71 1.04
C VAL A 29 3.29 -10.57 -0.19
N ALA A 30 3.78 -11.80 -0.01
CA ALA A 30 4.04 -12.73 -1.11
C ALA A 30 2.77 -13.05 -1.92
N GLU A 31 1.66 -13.33 -1.22
CA GLU A 31 0.36 -13.59 -1.85
C GLU A 31 -0.09 -12.38 -2.68
N ARG A 32 0.03 -11.16 -2.14
CA ARG A 32 -0.37 -9.93 -2.83
C ARG A 32 0.53 -9.61 -4.01
N ALA A 33 1.84 -9.78 -3.86
CA ALA A 33 2.79 -9.59 -4.95
C ALA A 33 2.53 -10.56 -6.12
N ALA A 34 2.25 -11.82 -5.81
CA ALA A 34 1.85 -12.81 -6.82
C ALA A 34 0.54 -12.42 -7.52
N TRP A 35 -0.43 -11.89 -6.77
CA TRP A 35 -1.73 -11.51 -7.30
C TRP A 35 -1.70 -10.26 -8.19
N THR A 36 -0.93 -9.25 -7.79
CA THR A 36 -0.86 -7.96 -8.53
C THR A 36 0.18 -7.97 -9.66
N GLY A 37 1.05 -8.98 -9.72
CA GLY A 37 2.00 -9.17 -10.82
C GLY A 37 3.23 -8.25 -10.77
N VAL A 38 3.60 -7.76 -9.59
CA VAL A 38 4.71 -6.80 -9.44
C VAL A 38 6.06 -7.40 -9.84
N ALA A 39 6.97 -6.54 -10.29
CA ALA A 39 8.31 -6.92 -10.71
C ALA A 39 9.33 -6.95 -9.56
N ALA A 40 9.07 -6.15 -8.52
CA ALA A 40 9.93 -6.04 -7.34
C ALA A 40 9.09 -5.76 -6.09
N VAL A 41 9.63 -6.09 -4.93
CA VAL A 41 9.06 -5.74 -3.62
C VAL A 41 10.14 -5.07 -2.79
N GLU A 42 9.79 -3.97 -2.14
CA GLU A 42 10.71 -3.14 -1.36
C GLU A 42 10.05 -2.77 -0.03
N VAL A 43 10.75 -2.98 1.09
CA VAL A 43 10.29 -2.52 2.40
C VAL A 43 10.79 -1.09 2.59
N ILE A 44 9.87 -0.18 2.93
CA ILE A 44 10.15 1.24 3.09
C ILE A 44 10.34 1.59 4.57
N ASP A 45 11.44 2.30 4.84
CA ASP A 45 11.72 2.98 6.10
C ASP A 45 11.67 4.51 5.91
N ALA A 46 11.58 5.27 7.00
CA ALA A 46 11.75 6.72 6.96
C ALA A 46 13.12 7.13 6.42
N ALA A 47 14.16 6.30 6.57
CA ALA A 47 15.50 6.57 6.03
C ALA A 47 15.57 6.55 4.49
N ASP A 48 14.57 5.97 3.81
CA ASP A 48 14.52 5.90 2.35
C ASP A 48 14.08 7.21 1.69
N ASP A 49 13.68 8.21 2.48
CA ASP A 49 13.03 9.42 2.00
C ASP A 49 13.82 10.16 0.90
N ASP A 50 15.10 10.47 1.18
CA ASP A 50 15.97 11.20 0.25
C ASP A 50 16.16 10.46 -1.07
N ARG A 51 16.18 9.12 -1.03
CA ARG A 51 16.31 8.29 -2.23
C ARG A 51 15.00 8.31 -3.02
N LEU A 52 13.86 8.08 -2.37
CA LEU A 52 12.55 8.07 -3.02
C LEU A 52 12.22 9.44 -3.65
N LEU A 53 12.58 10.55 -3.01
CA LEU A 53 12.43 11.90 -3.59
C LEU A 53 13.24 12.05 -4.88
N LYS A 54 14.51 11.66 -4.89
CA LYS A 54 15.37 11.72 -6.08
C LYS A 54 14.81 10.86 -7.22
N GLU A 55 14.36 9.66 -6.90
CA GLU A 55 13.77 8.74 -7.87
C GLU A 55 12.45 9.29 -8.45
N ALA A 56 11.59 9.88 -7.61
CA ALA A 56 10.32 10.48 -8.04
C ALA A 56 10.55 11.72 -8.93
N ILE A 57 11.54 12.56 -8.60
CA ILE A 57 11.93 13.70 -9.45
C ILE A 57 12.49 13.21 -10.78
N ALA A 58 13.37 12.21 -10.77
CA ALA A 58 13.95 11.65 -11.99
C ALA A 58 12.88 11.02 -12.91
N ALA A 59 11.82 10.47 -12.32
CA ALA A 59 10.68 9.92 -13.06
C ALA A 59 9.66 10.98 -13.52
N GLY A 60 9.82 12.25 -13.12
CA GLY A 60 8.88 13.32 -13.43
C GLY A 60 7.57 13.26 -12.64
N GLU A 61 7.52 12.48 -11.56
CA GLU A 61 6.37 12.38 -10.65
C GLU A 61 6.29 13.59 -9.73
N LEU A 62 7.45 14.16 -9.38
CA LEU A 62 7.59 15.35 -8.55
C LEU A 62 8.44 16.41 -9.26
N ILE A 63 8.09 17.67 -9.00
CA ILE A 63 8.88 18.84 -9.39
C ILE A 63 9.50 19.43 -8.13
N ASP A 64 10.83 19.54 -8.11
CA ASP A 64 11.56 20.23 -7.04
C ASP A 64 11.39 21.76 -7.18
N LEU A 65 10.85 22.39 -6.14
CA LEU A 65 10.71 23.84 -6.06
C LEU A 65 11.82 24.50 -5.21
N GLY A 66 12.73 23.70 -4.66
CA GLY A 66 13.78 24.11 -3.73
C GLY A 66 13.34 24.10 -2.26
N ASN A 67 14.30 24.23 -1.35
CA ASN A 67 14.09 24.32 0.10
C ASN A 67 13.27 23.16 0.69
N GLY A 68 13.42 21.94 0.15
CA GLY A 68 12.65 20.77 0.59
C GLY A 68 11.15 20.84 0.24
N THR A 69 10.77 21.68 -0.73
CA THR A 69 9.40 21.80 -1.21
C THR A 69 9.27 21.12 -2.58
N TYR A 70 8.26 20.27 -2.70
CA TYR A 70 8.00 19.49 -3.90
C TYR A 70 6.57 19.68 -4.37
N TYR A 71 6.36 19.65 -5.68
CA TYR A 71 5.05 19.75 -6.31
C TYR A 71 4.71 18.47 -7.07
N ALA A 72 3.54 17.91 -6.79
CA ALA A 72 2.93 16.81 -7.52
C ALA A 72 1.67 17.30 -8.21
N HIS A 73 1.43 16.85 -9.45
CA HIS A 73 0.20 17.15 -10.17
C HIS A 73 -0.56 15.86 -10.47
N SER A 74 -1.75 15.72 -9.90
CA SER A 74 -2.58 14.54 -10.10
C SER A 74 -3.33 14.58 -11.43
N HIS A 75 -3.95 13.45 -11.79
CA HIS A 75 -4.84 13.41 -12.94
C HIS A 75 -6.11 14.24 -12.66
N PRO A 76 -6.68 14.98 -13.62
CA PRO A 76 -7.84 15.87 -13.37
C PRO A 76 -9.11 15.19 -12.81
N LYS A 77 -9.19 13.86 -12.94
CA LYS A 77 -10.28 13.04 -12.38
C LYS A 77 -9.99 12.47 -10.99
N ASP A 78 -8.80 12.74 -10.45
CA ASP A 78 -8.30 12.23 -9.18
C ASP A 78 -7.75 13.38 -8.33
N THR A 79 -8.67 14.20 -7.81
CA THR A 79 -8.35 15.45 -7.09
C THR A 79 -8.95 15.50 -5.69
N ALA A 80 -9.83 14.56 -5.36
CA ALA A 80 -10.52 14.50 -4.07
C ALA A 80 -11.00 13.08 -3.77
N ARG A 81 -11.37 12.85 -2.50
CA ARG A 81 -12.06 11.61 -2.11
C ARG A 81 -13.36 11.47 -2.90
N THR A 82 -13.62 10.27 -3.42
CA THR A 82 -14.87 9.93 -4.10
C THR A 82 -15.76 9.15 -3.15
N GLU A 83 -16.61 9.85 -2.39
CA GLU A 83 -17.41 9.24 -1.31
C GLU A 83 -18.40 8.19 -1.82
N GLU A 84 -18.97 8.38 -3.02
CA GLU A 84 -19.83 7.40 -3.70
C GLU A 84 -19.14 6.05 -4.02
N ARG A 85 -17.79 6.00 -3.99
CA ARG A 85 -16.98 4.79 -4.20
C ARG A 85 -16.29 4.30 -2.93
N THR A 86 -16.64 4.87 -1.78
CA THR A 86 -16.15 4.43 -0.48
C THR A 86 -17.20 3.56 0.18
N PHE A 87 -16.84 2.33 0.55
CA PHE A 87 -17.79 1.34 1.06
C PHE A 87 -17.41 0.80 2.44
N VAL A 88 -18.42 0.45 3.22
CA VAL A 88 -18.27 -0.34 4.45
C VAL A 88 -18.69 -1.78 4.14
N GLY A 89 -17.74 -2.70 4.19
CA GLY A 89 -17.94 -4.11 3.92
C GLY A 89 -17.92 -4.96 5.18
N THR A 90 -19.08 -5.35 5.69
CA THR A 90 -19.21 -6.28 6.82
C THR A 90 -20.08 -7.48 6.44
N ASP A 91 -20.05 -8.53 7.25
CA ASP A 91 -20.84 -9.74 7.02
C ASP A 91 -22.28 -9.63 7.55
N ASP A 92 -22.52 -8.82 8.60
CA ASP A 92 -23.85 -8.57 9.15
C ASP A 92 -24.51 -7.34 8.50
N PRO A 93 -25.67 -7.50 7.83
CA PRO A 93 -26.44 -6.38 7.29
C PRO A 93 -26.89 -5.33 8.32
N ASN A 94 -26.93 -5.67 9.61
CA ASN A 94 -27.26 -4.72 10.67
C ASN A 94 -26.15 -3.68 10.91
N ASP A 95 -24.91 -3.97 10.54
CA ASP A 95 -23.76 -3.07 10.67
C ASP A 95 -23.72 -1.97 9.60
N LYS A 96 -24.65 -1.98 8.64
CA LYS A 96 -24.70 -1.00 7.55
C LYS A 96 -24.70 0.45 8.07
N GLY A 97 -25.29 0.69 9.24
CA GLY A 97 -25.49 2.03 9.76
C GLY A 97 -26.41 2.89 8.86
N ARG A 98 -26.53 4.18 9.18
CA ARG A 98 -27.42 5.10 8.44
C ARG A 98 -26.73 5.82 7.29
N PHE A 99 -25.43 6.04 7.38
CA PHE A 99 -24.70 6.99 6.54
C PHE A 99 -23.60 6.34 5.69
N ASN A 100 -23.52 5.01 5.68
CA ASN A 100 -22.50 4.29 4.93
C ASN A 100 -23.04 3.74 3.62
N ASN A 101 -22.20 3.70 2.58
CA ASN A 101 -22.44 2.85 1.43
C ASN A 101 -22.07 1.41 1.83
N TRP A 102 -23.05 0.64 2.29
CA TRP A 102 -22.82 -0.73 2.76
C TRP A 102 -23.04 -1.77 1.66
N ARG A 103 -22.15 -2.76 1.58
CA ARG A 103 -22.26 -3.96 0.74
C ARG A 103 -21.68 -5.17 1.48
N PRO A 104 -22.11 -6.41 1.16
CA PRO A 104 -21.51 -7.60 1.76
C PRO A 104 -19.99 -7.65 1.55
N ALA A 105 -19.24 -7.97 2.61
CA ALA A 105 -17.77 -8.02 2.55
C ALA A 105 -17.26 -9.03 1.51
N SER A 106 -17.95 -10.16 1.36
CA SER A 106 -17.64 -11.21 0.37
C SER A 106 -17.71 -10.71 -1.07
N GLU A 107 -18.72 -9.90 -1.41
CA GLU A 107 -18.89 -9.30 -2.74
C GLU A 107 -17.81 -8.25 -3.01
N LEU A 108 -17.57 -7.35 -2.05
CA LEU A 108 -16.54 -6.31 -2.17
C LEU A 108 -15.15 -6.93 -2.32
N ARG A 109 -14.83 -7.94 -1.52
CA ARG A 109 -13.54 -8.64 -1.58
C ARG A 109 -13.37 -9.30 -2.94
N ALA A 110 -14.37 -10.00 -3.45
CA ALA A 110 -14.29 -10.64 -4.77
C ALA A 110 -14.04 -9.61 -5.87
N GLU A 111 -14.80 -8.50 -5.87
CA GLU A 111 -14.66 -7.42 -6.86
C GLU A 111 -13.28 -6.75 -6.80
N VAL A 112 -12.79 -6.41 -5.59
CA VAL A 112 -11.47 -5.79 -5.43
C VAL A 112 -10.37 -6.75 -5.86
N MET A 113 -10.45 -8.02 -5.48
CA MET A 113 -9.47 -9.02 -5.89
C MET A 113 -9.43 -9.14 -7.42
N GLU A 114 -10.58 -9.22 -8.08
CA GLU A 114 -10.64 -9.27 -9.54
C GLU A 114 -9.98 -8.05 -10.19
N ARG A 115 -10.29 -6.84 -9.70
CA ARG A 115 -9.72 -5.58 -10.22
C ARG A 115 -8.21 -5.46 -9.99
N MET A 116 -7.71 -6.01 -8.89
CA MET A 116 -6.29 -5.92 -8.51
C MET A 116 -5.42 -6.97 -9.19
N LYS A 117 -6.02 -7.98 -9.82
CA LYS A 117 -5.26 -9.03 -10.51
C LYS A 117 -4.44 -8.41 -11.64
N ASP A 118 -3.13 -8.64 -11.61
CA ASP A 118 -2.16 -8.11 -12.59
C ASP A 118 -2.16 -6.56 -12.73
N ALA A 119 -2.75 -5.83 -11.77
CA ALA A 119 -2.92 -4.37 -11.86
C ALA A 119 -1.60 -3.58 -11.72
N SER A 120 -0.54 -4.22 -11.22
CA SER A 120 0.75 -3.59 -10.93
C SER A 120 1.89 -4.27 -11.71
N LEU A 121 1.58 -4.87 -12.87
CA LEU A 121 2.58 -5.46 -13.77
C LEU A 121 3.72 -4.48 -14.08
N GLY A 122 4.95 -4.93 -13.84
CA GLY A 122 6.16 -4.15 -14.13
C GLY A 122 6.49 -3.05 -13.12
N LYS A 123 5.70 -2.90 -12.05
CA LYS A 123 5.95 -1.92 -10.98
C LYS A 123 6.60 -2.55 -9.76
N THR A 124 7.14 -1.71 -8.88
CA THR A 124 7.59 -2.09 -7.54
C THR A 124 6.43 -2.00 -6.56
N MET A 125 6.27 -3.02 -5.70
CA MET A 125 5.43 -2.95 -4.52
C MET A 125 6.22 -2.39 -3.34
N TYR A 126 5.76 -1.28 -2.78
CA TYR A 126 6.27 -0.72 -1.54
C TYR A 126 5.50 -1.29 -0.35
N VAL A 127 6.21 -1.91 0.57
CA VAL A 127 5.71 -2.43 1.84
C VAL A 127 6.02 -1.39 2.91
N ILE A 128 4.98 -0.72 3.42
CA ILE A 128 5.11 0.40 4.36
C ILE A 128 4.60 -0.05 5.73
N PRO A 129 5.47 -0.54 6.64
CA PRO A 129 5.10 -0.75 8.03
C PRO A 129 4.95 0.60 8.73
N TYR A 130 3.80 0.84 9.35
CA TYR A 130 3.52 2.12 10.01
C TYR A 130 2.87 1.96 11.38
N LEU A 131 3.02 3.01 12.20
CA LEU A 131 2.33 3.19 13.46
C LEU A 131 1.50 4.50 13.46
N MET A 132 0.18 4.37 13.50
CA MET A 132 -0.79 5.45 13.69
C MET A 132 -1.02 5.74 15.17
N ALA A 133 0.02 6.19 15.86
CA ALA A 133 -0.07 6.62 17.26
C ALA A 133 0.92 7.73 17.58
N ASN A 134 0.57 8.56 18.57
CA ASN A 134 1.44 9.66 19.03
C ASN A 134 2.82 9.15 19.48
N SER A 135 2.90 7.96 20.09
CA SER A 135 4.16 7.32 20.47
C SER A 135 4.04 5.78 20.55
N PRO A 136 5.15 5.03 20.41
CA PRO A 136 5.18 3.58 20.61
C PRO A 136 4.74 3.13 22.00
N GLY A 137 4.93 3.97 23.03
CA GLY A 137 4.51 3.70 24.40
C GLY A 137 3.03 3.99 24.69
N SER A 138 2.25 4.43 23.69
CA SER A 138 0.83 4.70 23.87
C SER A 138 0.05 3.41 24.12
N THR A 139 -0.97 3.46 24.98
CA THR A 139 -1.89 2.33 25.21
C THR A 139 -2.67 1.95 23.95
N LEU A 140 -2.79 2.88 23.00
CA LEU A 140 -3.43 2.68 21.70
C LEU A 140 -2.47 2.14 20.62
N ALA A 141 -1.16 2.11 20.88
CA ALA A 141 -0.16 1.73 19.86
C ALA A 141 -0.45 0.36 19.25
N LYS A 142 -0.88 -0.61 20.06
CA LYS A 142 -1.25 -1.96 19.60
C LYS A 142 -2.36 -1.98 18.53
N TRP A 143 -3.21 -0.96 18.47
CA TRP A 143 -4.29 -0.83 17.51
C TRP A 143 -3.92 0.06 16.31
N GLY A 144 -2.79 0.77 16.40
CA GLY A 144 -2.29 1.67 15.35
C GLY A 144 -1.21 1.05 14.47
N ILE A 145 -0.79 -0.19 14.72
CA ILE A 145 0.20 -0.89 13.89
C ILE A 145 -0.50 -1.38 12.62
N GLY A 146 0.08 -1.07 11.48
CA GLY A 146 -0.41 -1.51 10.18
C GLY A 146 0.71 -1.70 9.16
N VAL A 147 0.35 -2.34 8.05
CA VAL A 147 1.20 -2.45 6.87
C VAL A 147 0.36 -2.04 5.67
N GLU A 148 0.83 -1.03 4.94
CA GLU A 148 0.25 -0.61 3.67
C GLU A 148 1.08 -1.16 2.51
N LEU A 149 0.42 -1.70 1.49
CA LEU A 149 1.03 -2.10 0.23
C LEU A 149 0.57 -1.14 -0.85
N THR A 150 1.53 -0.54 -1.55
CA THR A 150 1.25 0.42 -2.63
C THR A 150 2.23 0.25 -3.77
N ASP A 151 1.81 0.54 -4.98
CA ASP A 151 2.69 0.63 -6.15
C ASP A 151 3.05 2.09 -6.51
N SER A 152 2.75 3.04 -5.60
CA SER A 152 2.96 4.47 -5.77
C SER A 152 4.02 5.01 -4.82
N ARG A 153 5.13 5.52 -5.39
CA ARG A 153 6.16 6.24 -4.62
C ARG A 153 5.61 7.47 -3.91
N TYR A 154 4.67 8.18 -4.55
CA TYR A 154 4.02 9.35 -3.94
C TYR A 154 3.29 8.97 -2.65
N VAL A 155 2.64 7.81 -2.61
CA VAL A 155 2.01 7.29 -1.38
C VAL A 155 3.06 6.98 -0.32
N ALA A 156 4.14 6.28 -0.68
CA ALA A 156 5.23 5.97 0.25
C ALA A 156 5.84 7.25 0.86
N LEU A 157 6.16 8.24 0.03
CA LEU A 157 6.64 9.54 0.47
C LEU A 157 5.64 10.23 1.41
N SER A 158 4.35 10.24 1.07
CA SER A 158 3.31 10.84 1.92
C SER A 158 3.20 10.13 3.27
N MET A 159 3.26 8.79 3.28
CA MET A 159 3.19 7.99 4.50
C MET A 159 4.35 8.24 5.45
N ILE A 160 5.57 8.46 4.93
CA ILE A 160 6.74 8.85 5.74
C ILE A 160 6.48 10.15 6.53
N ARG A 161 5.67 11.09 6.01
CA ARG A 161 5.33 12.35 6.71
C ARG A 161 4.12 12.19 7.64
N MET A 162 3.14 11.39 7.23
CA MET A 162 1.84 11.29 7.90
C MET A 162 1.82 10.28 9.05
N ALA A 163 2.70 9.28 9.02
CA ALA A 163 2.78 8.21 10.01
C ALA A 163 4.23 7.96 10.45
N ARG A 164 4.39 7.19 11.53
CA ARG A 164 5.71 6.69 11.93
C ARG A 164 6.01 5.43 11.12
N VAL A 165 6.88 5.53 10.12
CA VAL A 165 7.27 4.43 9.24
C VAL A 165 8.60 3.82 9.72
N GLY A 166 8.68 2.48 9.78
CA GLY A 166 9.91 1.75 10.14
C GLY A 166 10.33 1.79 11.62
N GLN A 167 9.59 2.48 12.49
CA GLN A 167 9.90 2.68 13.93
C GLN A 167 9.17 1.71 14.87
#